data_AF-A0A316PNS8-F1
#
_entry.id   AF-A0A316PNS8-F1
#
_cell.length_a   1.000
_cell.length_b   1.000
_cell.length_c   1.000
_cell.angle_alpha   90.00
_cell.angle_beta   90.00
_cell.angle_gamma   90.00
#
_symmetry.space_group_name_H-M   'P 1'
#
loop_
_entity.id
_entity.type
_entity.pdbx_description
1 polymer ?
#
loop_
_entity_poly.entity_id
_entity_poly.type
_entity_poly.pdbx_seq_one_letter_code
_entity_poly.pdbx_strand_id
1 'polypeptide(L)'
;MFILLLAALLLLLLGWNIYYRRHWYRQVDVTLDFDRTSVYAGEQVELTEVITNRKKLPLPVLEVGFHTRKELVFQDTENTNVSDYVYKRDIFAVLGRQRITRKIPILCQKRGYYKVEEADITAFSLLYRKRYSQALTTNAVIYVYPAQVNVSETMTVCERMLGIMQCSRHLYEDPFTFRGIREYTTSDPMKTINWKASARTGGLMVNTFDSVMTQKVMLYLDVEDGGILKQEELVEESIALAASLIRKCMRQGMEAGLLTNAQYRSETKADIGIMEENRQENVFCEAACINSKTYLTQIERALALYRKEDGWKPYEDCLIQTKAEDAVMIFISKNATLERQKMIENFLGKERYGIWLCPVYRGEQQHIDTAANLKFMTREVEKG
;
A
#
# COMPACT_ATOMS: atom_id res chain seq x y z
N MET A 1 -73.50 -6.46 -9.56
CA MET A 1 -72.41 -5.75 -10.27
C MET A 1 -71.19 -5.51 -9.37
N PHE A 2 -71.34 -4.87 -8.21
CA PHE A 2 -70.22 -4.62 -7.26
C PHE A 2 -69.47 -5.87 -6.79
N ILE A 3 -70.17 -6.95 -6.44
CA ILE A 3 -69.54 -8.20 -5.98
C ILE A 3 -68.69 -8.84 -7.08
N LEU A 4 -69.16 -8.83 -8.33
CA LEU A 4 -68.40 -9.35 -9.48
C LEU A 4 -67.16 -8.51 -9.76
N LEU A 5 -67.26 -7.18 -9.60
CA LEU A 5 -66.14 -6.26 -9.77
C LEU A 5 -65.07 -6.48 -8.68
N LEU A 6 -65.50 -6.66 -7.42
CA LEU A 6 -64.62 -7.02 -6.30
C LEU A 6 -63.95 -8.39 -6.48
N ALA A 7 -64.69 -9.39 -6.95
CA ALA A 7 -64.14 -10.72 -7.23
C ALA A 7 -63.11 -10.69 -8.37
N ALA A 8 -63.38 -9.95 -9.45
CA ALA A 8 -62.44 -9.76 -10.55
C ALA A 8 -61.17 -9.03 -10.10
N LEU A 9 -61.31 -7.97 -9.28
CA LEU A 9 -60.18 -7.27 -8.69
C LEU A 9 -59.33 -8.19 -7.81
N LEU A 10 -59.97 -9.01 -6.98
CA LEU A 10 -59.27 -9.97 -6.11
C LEU A 10 -58.50 -11.03 -6.92
N LEU A 11 -59.09 -11.56 -8.00
CA LEU A 11 -58.39 -12.49 -8.91
C LEU A 11 -57.21 -11.82 -9.62
N LEU A 12 -57.35 -10.56 -10.06
CA LEU A 12 -56.25 -9.79 -10.65
C LEU A 12 -55.11 -9.57 -9.65
N LEU A 13 -55.42 -9.22 -8.40
CA LEU A 13 -54.41 -9.06 -7.34
C LEU A 13 -53.70 -10.38 -7.01
N LEU A 14 -54.43 -11.50 -6.98
CA LEU A 14 -53.83 -12.82 -6.78
C LEU A 14 -52.90 -13.21 -7.93
N GLY A 15 -53.37 -13.03 -9.18
CA GLY A 15 -52.57 -13.28 -10.38
C GLY A 15 -51.30 -12.42 -10.41
N TRP A 16 -51.43 -11.13 -10.10
CA TRP A 16 -50.30 -10.21 -9.99
C TRP A 16 -49.28 -10.66 -8.93
N ASN A 17 -49.75 -11.03 -7.73
CA ASN A 17 -48.86 -11.49 -6.66
C ASN A 17 -48.09 -12.77 -7.03
N ILE A 18 -48.74 -13.71 -7.73
CA ILE A 18 -48.09 -14.94 -8.22
C ILE A 18 -47.05 -14.60 -9.29
N TYR A 19 -47.39 -13.72 -10.23
CA TYR A 19 -46.49 -13.26 -11.28
C TYR A 19 -45.27 -12.54 -10.70
N TYR A 20 -45.49 -11.56 -9.82
CA TYR A 20 -44.47 -10.77 -9.14
C TYR A 20 -43.50 -11.67 -8.36
N ARG A 21 -44.03 -12.57 -7.52
CA ARG A 21 -43.21 -13.53 -6.75
C ARG A 21 -42.25 -14.33 -7.62
N ARG A 22 -42.63 -14.68 -8.86
CA ARG A 22 -41.84 -15.54 -9.75
C ARG A 22 -40.89 -14.76 -10.66
N HIS A 23 -41.09 -13.45 -10.83
CA HIS A 23 -40.37 -12.64 -11.83
C HIS A 23 -39.67 -11.39 -11.28
N TRP A 24 -39.87 -11.03 -10.00
CA TRP A 24 -39.31 -9.78 -9.44
C TRP A 24 -37.79 -9.69 -9.58
N TYR A 25 -37.06 -10.79 -9.35
CA TYR A 25 -35.60 -10.83 -9.36
C TYR A 25 -35.00 -10.98 -10.76
N ARG A 26 -35.78 -11.48 -11.72
CA ARG A 26 -35.28 -11.77 -13.07
C ARG A 26 -34.90 -10.45 -13.75
N GLN A 27 -33.74 -10.46 -14.42
CA GLN A 27 -33.23 -9.33 -15.19
C GLN A 27 -33.08 -8.04 -14.36
N VAL A 28 -32.77 -8.19 -13.07
CA VAL A 28 -32.27 -7.12 -12.20
C VAL A 28 -30.79 -7.36 -12.03
N ASP A 29 -29.99 -6.38 -12.48
CA ASP A 29 -28.55 -6.39 -12.28
C ASP A 29 -28.18 -5.29 -11.30
N VAL A 30 -27.30 -5.60 -10.36
CA VAL A 30 -26.66 -4.63 -9.46
C VAL A 30 -25.16 -4.79 -9.64
N THR A 31 -24.48 -3.70 -9.98
CA THR A 31 -23.02 -3.68 -10.08
C THR A 31 -22.47 -2.58 -9.21
N LEU A 32 -21.44 -2.91 -8.43
CA LEU A 32 -20.66 -1.98 -7.64
C LEU A 32 -19.28 -1.86 -8.30
N ASP A 33 -18.76 -0.65 -8.41
CA ASP A 33 -17.42 -0.40 -8.97
C ASP A 33 -16.81 0.83 -8.31
N PHE A 34 -15.51 0.77 -8.02
CA PHE A 34 -14.76 1.92 -7.51
C PHE A 34 -14.26 2.76 -8.70
N ASP A 35 -14.31 4.08 -8.58
CA ASP A 35 -13.79 4.97 -9.63
C ASP A 35 -12.26 4.83 -9.83
N ARG A 36 -11.55 4.32 -8.82
CA ARG A 36 -10.10 4.06 -8.82
C ARG A 36 -9.79 2.67 -8.29
N THR A 37 -8.70 2.09 -8.79
CA THR A 37 -8.18 0.79 -8.33
C THR A 37 -7.35 0.90 -7.06
N SER A 38 -6.77 2.09 -6.80
CA SER A 38 -6.01 2.36 -5.57
C SER A 38 -6.07 3.82 -5.12
N VAL A 39 -5.96 4.03 -3.81
CA VAL A 39 -5.94 5.34 -3.12
C VAL A 39 -5.03 5.28 -1.90
N TYR A 40 -4.62 6.41 -1.34
CA TYR A 40 -3.88 6.45 -0.07
C TYR A 40 -4.81 6.52 1.13
N ALA A 41 -4.40 5.96 2.26
CA ALA A 41 -5.12 6.13 3.52
C ALA A 41 -5.25 7.63 3.86
N GLY A 42 -6.47 8.05 4.21
CA GLY A 42 -6.88 9.44 4.38
C GLY A 42 -7.55 10.07 3.15
N GLU A 43 -7.43 9.45 1.96
CA GLU A 43 -8.07 9.95 0.74
C GLU A 43 -9.51 9.46 0.58
N GLN A 44 -10.24 10.13 -0.32
CA GLN A 44 -11.61 9.79 -0.67
C GLN A 44 -11.69 9.10 -2.03
N VAL A 45 -12.61 8.15 -2.15
CA VAL A 45 -12.91 7.39 -3.36
C VAL A 45 -14.41 7.35 -3.60
N GLU A 46 -14.85 7.22 -4.84
CA GLU A 46 -16.29 7.09 -5.18
C GLU A 46 -16.63 5.63 -5.50
N LEU A 47 -17.58 5.06 -4.76
CA LEU A 47 -18.22 3.80 -5.12
C LEU A 47 -19.45 4.09 -5.99
N THR A 48 -19.40 3.63 -7.23
CA THR A 48 -20.51 3.73 -8.18
C THR A 48 -21.40 2.50 -8.08
N GLU A 49 -22.61 2.69 -7.58
CA GLU A 49 -23.66 1.68 -7.55
C GLU A 49 -24.58 1.86 -8.77
N VAL A 50 -24.69 0.82 -9.59
CA VAL A 50 -25.55 0.80 -10.77
C VAL A 50 -26.60 -0.29 -10.63
N ILE A 51 -27.86 0.12 -10.63
CA ILE A 51 -29.01 -0.77 -10.55
C ILE A 51 -29.75 -0.71 -11.89
N THR A 52 -29.90 -1.86 -12.55
CA THR A 52 -30.54 -1.95 -13.87
C THR A 52 -31.72 -2.91 -13.83
N ASN A 53 -32.93 -2.40 -14.06
CA ASN A 53 -34.14 -3.21 -14.22
C ASN A 53 -34.48 -3.36 -15.71
N ARG A 54 -34.07 -4.46 -16.35
CA ARG A 54 -34.28 -4.63 -17.80
C ARG A 54 -35.69 -5.10 -18.16
N LYS A 55 -36.47 -5.58 -17.18
CA LYS A 55 -37.87 -6.00 -17.40
C LYS A 55 -38.83 -4.81 -17.38
N LYS A 56 -40.03 -5.02 -17.90
CA LYS A 56 -41.13 -4.03 -17.86
C LYS A 56 -41.79 -3.90 -16.49
N LEU A 57 -41.66 -4.93 -15.64
CA LEU A 57 -42.25 -4.96 -14.30
C LEU A 57 -41.54 -3.94 -13.40
N PRO A 58 -42.24 -2.92 -12.88
CA PRO A 58 -41.66 -1.98 -11.93
C PRO A 58 -41.42 -2.64 -10.57
N LEU A 59 -40.37 -2.20 -9.89
CA LEU A 59 -40.02 -2.56 -8.52
C LEU A 59 -40.20 -1.31 -7.65
N PRO A 60 -41.37 -1.12 -7.03
CA PRO A 60 -41.68 0.10 -6.28
C PRO A 60 -40.82 0.25 -5.03
N VAL A 61 -40.42 -0.89 -4.43
CA VAL A 61 -39.48 -0.94 -3.31
C VAL A 61 -38.48 -2.06 -3.59
N LEU A 62 -37.25 -1.66 -3.87
CA LEU A 62 -36.08 -2.51 -3.98
C LEU A 62 -35.04 -2.03 -2.97
N GLU A 63 -34.79 -2.83 -1.96
CA GLU A 63 -33.66 -2.67 -1.06
C GLU A 63 -32.43 -3.30 -1.72
N VAL A 64 -31.35 -2.53 -1.83
CA VAL A 64 -30.04 -3.03 -2.22
C VAL A 64 -29.12 -2.89 -1.01
N GLY A 65 -28.63 -4.02 -0.54
CA GLY A 65 -27.73 -4.11 0.59
C GLY A 65 -26.37 -4.64 0.15
N PHE A 66 -25.30 -4.04 0.64
CA PHE A 66 -23.97 -4.62 0.53
C PHE A 66 -23.24 -4.46 1.85
N HIS A 67 -22.25 -5.31 2.07
CA HIS A 67 -21.41 -5.27 3.26
C HIS A 67 -19.95 -5.08 2.87
N THR A 68 -19.27 -4.20 3.60
CA THR A 68 -17.82 -3.99 3.47
C THR A 68 -17.20 -3.92 4.86
N ARG A 69 -15.87 -3.85 4.96
CA ARG A 69 -15.21 -3.70 6.25
C ARG A 69 -15.38 -2.29 6.81
N LYS A 70 -15.37 -2.16 8.14
CA LYS A 70 -15.62 -0.89 8.86
C LYS A 70 -14.62 0.22 8.59
N GLU A 71 -13.43 -0.08 8.08
CA GLU A 71 -12.40 0.91 7.82
C GLU A 71 -12.71 1.80 6.61
N LEU A 72 -13.66 1.40 5.76
CA LEU A 72 -14.24 2.25 4.72
C LEU A 72 -15.42 3.04 5.30
N VAL A 73 -15.20 4.34 5.53
CA VAL A 73 -16.18 5.20 6.16
C VAL A 73 -17.03 5.89 5.11
N PHE A 74 -18.33 5.62 5.13
CA PHE A 74 -19.32 6.25 4.27
C PHE A 74 -19.75 7.59 4.89
N GLN A 75 -19.69 8.67 4.12
CA GLN A 75 -20.06 10.01 4.63
C GLN A 75 -21.56 10.14 4.89
N ASP A 76 -22.40 9.46 4.10
CA ASP A 76 -23.85 9.38 4.33
C ASP A 76 -24.15 8.38 5.47
N THR A 77 -24.33 8.92 6.68
CA THR A 77 -24.58 8.17 7.92
C THR A 77 -25.99 7.55 8.00
N GLU A 78 -26.84 7.76 6.99
CA GLU A 78 -28.16 7.15 6.94
C GLU A 78 -28.05 5.65 6.64
N ASN A 79 -28.66 4.82 7.50
CA ASN A 79 -28.79 3.35 7.35
C ASN A 79 -27.49 2.53 7.42
N THR A 80 -26.51 2.97 8.20
CA THR A 80 -25.29 2.18 8.45
C THR A 80 -25.33 1.54 9.85
N ASN A 81 -25.27 0.21 9.93
CA ASN A 81 -25.05 -0.50 11.19
C ASN A 81 -23.57 -0.89 11.27
N VAL A 82 -22.84 -0.31 12.23
CA VAL A 82 -21.39 -0.48 12.37
C VAL A 82 -21.11 -1.58 13.39
N SER A 83 -20.75 -2.77 12.90
CA SER A 83 -20.05 -3.79 13.68
C SER A 83 -18.63 -3.92 13.12
N ASP A 84 -18.08 -5.13 12.97
CA ASP A 84 -16.82 -5.32 12.22
C ASP A 84 -16.99 -5.12 10.71
N TYR A 85 -18.24 -5.19 10.24
CA TYR A 85 -18.64 -4.88 8.88
C TYR A 85 -19.61 -3.69 8.89
N VAL A 86 -19.48 -2.86 7.87
CA VAL A 86 -20.45 -1.82 7.54
C VAL A 86 -21.46 -2.43 6.59
N TYR A 87 -22.71 -2.52 7.05
CA TYR A 87 -23.85 -2.87 6.23
C TYR A 87 -24.53 -1.59 5.76
N LYS A 88 -24.49 -1.34 4.46
CA LYS A 88 -25.26 -0.26 3.84
C LYS A 88 -26.47 -0.85 3.16
N ARG A 89 -27.66 -0.30 3.43
CA ARG A 89 -28.92 -0.67 2.78
C ARG A 89 -29.57 0.58 2.21
N ASP A 90 -29.70 0.59 0.89
CA ASP A 90 -30.32 1.68 0.16
C ASP A 90 -31.65 1.22 -0.44
N ILE A 91 -32.66 2.10 -0.41
CA ILE A 91 -34.02 1.79 -0.87
C ILE A 91 -34.28 2.57 -2.15
N PHE A 92 -34.69 1.87 -3.21
CA PHE A 92 -34.95 2.44 -4.52
C PHE A 92 -36.32 2.06 -5.06
N ALA A 93 -36.93 2.99 -5.80
CA ALA A 93 -38.04 2.69 -6.70
C ALA A 93 -37.49 2.58 -8.12
N VAL A 94 -37.41 1.35 -8.65
CA VAL A 94 -36.83 1.07 -9.97
C VAL A 94 -37.93 0.68 -10.95
N LEU A 95 -38.34 1.60 -11.81
CA LEU A 95 -39.37 1.37 -12.82
C LEU A 95 -38.89 0.39 -13.90
N GLY A 96 -39.82 -0.04 -14.76
CA GLY A 96 -39.49 -0.93 -15.86
C GLY A 96 -38.53 -0.27 -16.85
N ARG A 97 -37.51 -1.01 -17.29
CA ARG A 97 -36.46 -0.53 -18.22
C ARG A 97 -35.69 0.69 -17.72
N GLN A 98 -35.61 0.87 -16.40
CA GLN A 98 -34.88 1.95 -15.78
C GLN A 98 -33.49 1.49 -15.34
N ARG A 99 -32.51 2.40 -15.46
CA ARG A 99 -31.19 2.30 -14.87
C ARG A 99 -31.00 3.45 -13.89
N ILE A 100 -30.60 3.14 -12.67
CA ILE A 100 -30.26 4.11 -11.63
C ILE A 100 -28.76 4.00 -11.38
N THR A 101 -28.09 5.15 -11.22
CA THR A 101 -26.66 5.21 -10.91
C THR A 101 -26.48 6.16 -9.75
N ARG A 102 -25.89 5.67 -8.66
CA ARG A 102 -25.56 6.44 -7.47
C ARG A 102 -24.05 6.43 -7.27
N LYS A 103 -23.51 7.58 -6.92
CA LYS A 103 -22.11 7.72 -6.49
C LYS A 103 -22.09 7.91 -4.99
N ILE A 104 -21.34 7.08 -4.30
CA ILE A 104 -21.25 7.06 -2.85
C ILE A 104 -19.82 7.44 -2.48
N PRO A 105 -19.58 8.61 -1.88
CA PRO A 105 -18.25 9.00 -1.43
C PRO A 105 -17.85 8.19 -0.19
N ILE A 106 -16.65 7.63 -0.22
CA ILE A 106 -16.06 6.80 0.83
C ILE A 106 -14.74 7.43 1.25
N LEU A 107 -14.54 7.60 2.55
CA LEU A 107 -13.26 7.97 3.14
C LEU A 107 -12.51 6.69 3.55
N CYS A 108 -11.33 6.49 2.99
CA CYS A 108 -10.48 5.34 3.28
C CYS A 108 -9.59 5.65 4.49
N GLN A 109 -10.00 5.29 5.71
CA GLN A 109 -9.26 5.68 6.92
C GLN A 109 -8.01 4.85 7.18
N LYS A 110 -8.10 3.52 7.02
CA LYS A 110 -6.96 2.60 7.24
C LYS A 110 -6.48 2.01 5.93
N ARG A 111 -5.19 1.66 5.87
CA ARG A 111 -4.63 0.88 4.75
C ARG A 111 -5.25 -0.51 4.73
N GLY A 112 -5.35 -1.09 3.55
CA GLY A 112 -5.94 -2.41 3.41
C GLY A 112 -6.30 -2.76 1.97
N TYR A 113 -6.64 -4.04 1.79
CA TYR A 113 -7.31 -4.52 0.60
C TYR A 113 -8.77 -4.83 0.92
N TYR A 114 -9.66 -4.10 0.28
CA TYR A 114 -11.10 -4.16 0.49
C TYR A 114 -11.78 -4.72 -0.75
N LYS A 115 -12.65 -5.69 -0.53
CA LYS A 115 -13.45 -6.35 -1.56
C LYS A 115 -14.92 -6.31 -1.20
N VAL A 116 -15.76 -6.04 -2.18
CA VAL A 116 -17.21 -6.18 -2.09
C VAL A 116 -17.61 -7.26 -3.08
N GLU A 117 -17.92 -8.44 -2.56
CA GLU A 117 -18.16 -9.66 -3.35
C GLU A 117 -19.64 -9.97 -3.55
N GLU A 118 -20.49 -9.49 -2.65
CA GLU A 118 -21.90 -9.82 -2.64
C GLU A 118 -22.75 -8.57 -2.42
N ALA A 119 -23.85 -8.50 -3.16
CA ALA A 119 -24.91 -7.52 -2.98
C ALA A 119 -26.25 -8.25 -2.84
N ASP A 120 -26.98 -7.97 -1.77
CA ASP A 120 -28.30 -8.50 -1.51
C ASP A 120 -29.37 -7.59 -2.08
N ILE A 121 -30.23 -8.12 -2.95
CA ILE A 121 -31.44 -7.44 -3.36
C ILE A 121 -32.64 -7.98 -2.58
N THR A 122 -33.41 -7.08 -1.97
CA THR A 122 -34.64 -7.41 -1.27
C THR A 122 -35.82 -6.64 -1.88
N ALA A 123 -36.88 -7.34 -2.23
CA ALA A 123 -38.11 -6.74 -2.72
C ALA A 123 -39.30 -7.16 -1.87
N PHE A 124 -40.32 -6.30 -1.81
CA PHE A 124 -41.53 -6.54 -1.04
C PHE A 124 -42.72 -6.82 -1.95
N SER A 125 -43.69 -7.59 -1.45
CA SER A 125 -44.98 -7.72 -2.12
C SER A 125 -45.74 -6.39 -2.13
N LEU A 126 -46.72 -6.25 -3.01
CA LEU A 126 -47.50 -5.01 -3.19
C LEU A 126 -48.14 -4.49 -1.88
N LEU A 127 -48.51 -5.41 -0.98
CA LEU A 127 -49.08 -5.10 0.34
C LEU A 127 -48.03 -5.14 1.47
N TYR A 128 -46.75 -5.15 1.12
CA TYR A 128 -45.60 -5.22 2.03
C TYR A 128 -45.63 -6.43 3.01
N ARG A 129 -46.41 -7.48 2.70
CA ARG A 129 -46.63 -8.64 3.58
C ARG A 129 -45.56 -9.72 3.47
N LYS A 130 -44.86 -9.80 2.33
CA LYS A 130 -43.86 -10.83 2.06
C LYS A 130 -42.58 -10.17 1.59
N ARG A 131 -41.46 -10.63 2.14
CA ARG A 131 -40.10 -10.25 1.78
C ARG A 131 -39.52 -11.30 0.85
N TYR A 132 -38.95 -10.86 -0.26
CA TYR A 132 -38.20 -11.70 -1.19
C TYR A 132 -36.75 -11.20 -1.21
N SER A 133 -35.78 -12.10 -1.04
CA SER A 133 -34.36 -11.75 -1.00
C SER A 133 -33.60 -12.61 -2.00
N GLN A 134 -32.59 -12.04 -2.65
CA GLN A 134 -31.67 -12.76 -3.51
C GLN A 134 -30.29 -12.11 -3.44
N ALA A 135 -29.25 -12.92 -3.29
CA ALA A 135 -27.87 -12.47 -3.38
C ALA A 135 -27.44 -12.40 -4.86
N LEU A 136 -26.66 -11.38 -5.18
CA LEU A 136 -25.99 -11.16 -6.46
C LEU A 136 -24.49 -11.12 -6.21
N THR A 137 -23.71 -11.74 -7.10
CA THR A 137 -22.26 -11.67 -7.05
C THR A 137 -21.78 -10.39 -7.73
N THR A 138 -20.96 -9.63 -7.02
CA THR A 138 -20.25 -8.46 -7.54
C THR A 138 -18.77 -8.59 -7.23
N ASN A 139 -17.92 -7.79 -7.85
CA ASN A 139 -16.47 -7.87 -7.61
C ASN A 139 -15.87 -6.48 -7.71
N ALA A 140 -16.17 -5.66 -6.70
CA ALA A 140 -15.55 -4.35 -6.56
C ALA A 140 -14.36 -4.49 -5.61
N VAL A 141 -13.18 -4.09 -6.08
CA VAL A 141 -11.93 -4.18 -5.30
C VAL A 141 -11.20 -2.85 -5.26
N ILE A 142 -10.60 -2.54 -4.12
CA ILE A 142 -9.78 -1.35 -3.96
C ILE A 142 -8.59 -1.62 -3.04
N TYR A 143 -7.42 -1.14 -3.47
CA TYR A 143 -6.21 -1.10 -2.64
C TYR A 143 -6.09 0.26 -1.96
N VAL A 144 -6.12 0.28 -0.63
CA VAL A 144 -5.79 1.47 0.15
C VAL A 144 -4.36 1.35 0.63
N TYR A 145 -3.48 2.13 0.02
CA TYR A 145 -2.06 2.17 0.34
C TYR A 145 -1.80 2.87 1.68
N PRO A 146 -0.64 2.60 2.33
CA PRO A 146 -0.26 3.28 3.57
C PRO A 146 -0.31 4.80 3.46
N ALA A 147 -0.63 5.45 4.59
CA ALA A 147 -0.70 6.91 4.66
C ALA A 147 0.65 7.56 4.30
N GLN A 148 0.60 8.75 3.72
CA GLN A 148 1.81 9.50 3.38
C GLN A 148 2.28 10.30 4.59
N VAL A 149 3.45 9.94 5.12
CA VAL A 149 4.08 10.62 6.25
C VAL A 149 5.28 11.45 5.81
N ASN A 150 5.56 12.52 6.54
CA ASN A 150 6.70 13.38 6.24
C ASN A 150 8.01 12.70 6.68
N VAL A 151 8.85 12.37 5.70
CA VAL A 151 10.13 11.67 5.87
C VAL A 151 11.34 12.54 5.51
N SER A 152 11.16 13.86 5.41
CA SER A 152 12.18 14.78 4.88
C SER A 152 13.46 14.81 5.72
N GLU A 153 13.33 14.71 7.05
CA GLU A 153 14.47 14.69 7.97
C GLU A 153 15.32 13.43 7.77
N THR A 154 14.68 12.26 7.77
CA THR A 154 15.33 10.97 7.48
C THR A 154 16.02 10.98 6.13
N MET A 155 15.37 11.53 5.10
CA MET A 155 15.97 11.62 3.76
C MET A 155 17.19 12.52 3.73
N THR A 156 17.18 13.63 4.48
CA THR A 156 18.35 14.52 4.58
C THR A 156 19.55 13.78 5.19
N VAL A 157 19.32 12.95 6.22
CA VAL A 157 20.36 12.10 6.82
C VAL A 157 20.83 11.03 5.83
N CYS A 158 19.91 10.39 5.12
CA CYS A 158 20.20 9.37 4.11
C CYS A 158 21.07 9.94 2.98
N GLU A 159 20.71 11.09 2.42
CA GLU A 159 21.47 11.79 1.37
C GLU A 159 22.88 12.16 1.85
N ARG A 160 23.02 12.61 3.11
CA ARG A 160 24.34 12.88 3.69
C ARG A 160 25.20 11.62 3.78
N MET A 161 24.63 10.49 4.22
CA MET A 161 25.35 9.21 4.28
C MET A 161 25.73 8.70 2.88
N LEU A 162 24.81 8.81 1.92
CA LEU A 162 25.08 8.51 0.51
C LEU A 162 26.24 9.35 -0.03
N GLY A 163 26.27 10.65 0.28
CA GLY A 163 27.37 11.54 -0.09
C GLY A 163 28.71 11.13 0.53
N ILE A 164 28.73 10.77 1.82
CA ILE A 164 29.94 10.29 2.50
C ILE A 164 30.45 8.99 1.86
N MET A 165 29.56 8.05 1.54
CA MET A 165 29.94 6.81 0.85
C MET A 165 30.52 7.08 -0.54
N GLN A 166 29.93 8.01 -1.31
CA GLN A 166 30.44 8.41 -2.63
C GLN A 166 31.81 9.09 -2.53
N CYS A 167 32.04 9.92 -1.52
CA CYS A 167 33.34 10.56 -1.29
C CYS A 167 34.41 9.54 -0.87
N SER A 168 34.09 8.60 0.03
CA SER A 168 35.05 7.57 0.47
C SER A 168 35.46 6.62 -0.67
N ARG A 169 34.61 6.45 -1.68
CA ARG A 169 34.82 5.52 -2.81
C ARG A 169 35.23 6.17 -4.13
N HIS A 170 35.66 7.43 -4.11
CA HIS A 170 36.26 8.13 -5.25
C HIS A 170 37.50 7.44 -5.88
N LEU A 171 37.87 6.24 -5.45
CA LEU A 171 38.94 5.42 -6.00
C LEU A 171 38.57 4.78 -7.36
N TYR A 172 37.29 4.70 -7.74
CA TYR A 172 36.86 4.14 -9.02
C TYR A 172 35.97 5.14 -9.78
N GLU A 173 36.60 5.94 -10.65
CA GLU A 173 35.92 6.79 -11.62
C GLU A 173 35.47 5.94 -12.83
N ASP A 174 34.31 6.24 -13.42
CA ASP A 174 33.82 5.54 -14.61
C ASP A 174 34.52 6.10 -15.87
N PRO A 175 35.40 5.34 -16.56
CA PRO A 175 36.15 5.84 -17.71
C PRO A 175 35.28 6.23 -18.91
N PHE A 176 33.99 5.91 -18.92
CA PHE A 176 33.06 6.27 -19.99
C PHE A 176 32.37 7.62 -19.77
N THR A 177 32.39 8.17 -18.55
CA THR A 177 31.69 9.41 -18.22
C THR A 177 32.69 10.55 -18.01
N PHE A 178 33.04 11.27 -19.08
CA PHE A 178 33.97 12.40 -18.99
C PHE A 178 33.35 13.60 -18.24
N ARG A 179 33.96 14.01 -17.13
CA ARG A 179 33.53 15.18 -16.32
C ARG A 179 34.27 16.46 -16.73
N GLY A 180 35.56 16.37 -17.03
CA GLY A 180 36.38 17.56 -17.29
C GLY A 180 37.88 17.30 -17.33
N ILE A 181 38.66 18.38 -17.40
CA ILE A 181 40.12 18.35 -17.41
C ILE A 181 40.62 19.23 -16.27
N ARG A 182 41.55 18.72 -15.45
CA ARG A 182 42.21 19.48 -14.39
C ARG A 182 43.72 19.32 -14.44
N GLU A 183 44.44 20.14 -13.69
CA GLU A 183 45.90 20.01 -13.53
C GLU A 183 46.25 18.68 -12.84
N TYR A 184 47.34 18.07 -13.31
CA TYR A 184 47.92 16.85 -12.75
C TYR A 184 48.48 17.12 -11.35
N THR A 185 48.13 16.27 -10.40
CA THR A 185 48.74 16.26 -9.06
C THR A 185 49.57 15.01 -8.87
N THR A 186 50.53 15.04 -7.95
CA THR A 186 51.40 13.89 -7.64
C THR A 186 50.65 12.66 -7.10
N SER A 187 49.40 12.82 -6.68
CA SER A 187 48.49 11.72 -6.31
C SER A 187 47.85 11.01 -7.51
N ASP A 188 47.95 11.56 -8.72
CA ASP A 188 47.28 11.01 -9.90
C ASP A 188 48.15 9.96 -10.62
N PRO A 189 47.57 8.83 -11.06
CA PRO A 189 48.29 7.87 -11.89
C PRO A 189 48.67 8.46 -13.25
N MET A 190 49.92 8.33 -13.70
CA MET A 190 50.36 8.85 -15.00
C MET A 190 49.53 8.39 -16.21
N LYS A 191 48.82 7.26 -16.11
CA LYS A 191 47.92 6.75 -17.17
C LYS A 191 46.71 7.64 -17.44
N THR A 192 46.35 8.55 -16.54
CA THR A 192 45.18 9.45 -16.68
C THR A 192 45.52 10.78 -17.35
N ILE A 193 46.80 10.99 -17.73
CA ILE A 193 47.28 12.22 -18.38
C ILE A 193 46.65 12.36 -19.77
N ASN A 194 46.01 13.50 -20.02
CA ASN A 194 45.53 13.87 -21.33
C ASN A 194 46.62 14.63 -22.09
N TRP A 195 47.44 13.90 -22.86
CA TRP A 195 48.55 14.46 -23.63
C TRP A 195 48.15 15.59 -24.58
N LYS A 196 46.94 15.55 -25.15
CA LYS A 196 46.44 16.57 -26.07
C LYS A 196 46.12 17.88 -25.34
N ALA A 197 45.58 17.80 -24.13
CA ALA A 197 45.34 18.96 -23.29
C ALA A 197 46.66 19.54 -22.76
N SER A 198 47.55 18.67 -22.27
CA SER A 198 48.87 19.08 -21.75
C SER A 198 49.73 19.80 -22.79
N ALA A 199 49.70 19.35 -24.04
CA ALA A 199 50.43 20.00 -25.13
C ALA A 199 49.92 21.41 -25.47
N ARG A 200 48.67 21.74 -25.12
CA ARG A 200 48.06 23.06 -25.39
C ARG A 200 48.27 24.04 -24.25
N THR A 201 48.23 23.58 -23.00
CA THR A 201 48.37 24.44 -21.81
C THR A 201 49.81 24.56 -21.33
N GLY A 202 50.71 23.68 -21.78
CA GLY A 202 52.13 23.68 -21.37
C GLY A 202 52.40 23.06 -20.01
N GLY A 203 51.37 22.57 -19.31
CA GLY A 203 51.44 21.84 -18.04
C GLY A 203 50.76 20.46 -18.15
N LEU A 204 51.09 19.53 -17.25
CA LEU A 204 50.44 18.21 -17.26
C LEU A 204 48.97 18.34 -16.82
N MET A 205 48.06 17.88 -17.68
CA MET A 205 46.62 17.86 -17.44
C MET A 205 46.12 16.41 -17.39
N VAL A 206 45.10 16.15 -16.58
CA VAL A 206 44.45 14.83 -16.45
C VAL A 206 42.98 14.91 -16.83
N ASN A 207 42.46 13.84 -17.44
CA ASN A 207 41.02 13.66 -17.60
C ASN A 207 40.43 13.25 -16.25
N THR A 208 39.39 13.96 -15.82
CA THR A 208 38.56 13.55 -14.69
C THR A 208 37.28 12.93 -15.22
N PHE A 209 36.90 11.79 -14.66
CA PHE A 209 35.66 11.14 -15.01
C PHE A 209 34.65 11.28 -13.85
N ASP A 210 33.36 11.27 -14.18
CA ASP A 210 32.30 11.26 -13.18
C ASP A 210 32.14 9.86 -12.60
N SER A 211 31.80 9.77 -11.33
CA SER A 211 31.42 8.49 -10.72
C SER A 211 29.90 8.35 -10.84
N VAL A 212 29.43 7.58 -11.82
CA VAL A 212 28.00 7.26 -11.95
C VAL A 212 27.67 6.12 -10.99
N MET A 213 27.81 6.39 -9.69
CA MET A 213 27.32 5.47 -8.66
C MET A 213 25.82 5.72 -8.48
N THR A 214 25.00 4.79 -8.95
CA THR A 214 23.57 4.81 -8.63
C THR A 214 23.41 4.73 -7.11
N GLN A 215 22.73 5.73 -6.54
CA GLN A 215 22.44 5.74 -5.11
C GLN A 215 21.43 4.65 -4.79
N LYS A 216 21.81 3.73 -3.89
CA LYS A 216 20.98 2.61 -3.47
C LYS A 216 20.56 2.77 -2.02
N VAL A 217 19.30 2.48 -1.74
CA VAL A 217 18.74 2.49 -0.38
C VAL A 217 18.01 1.19 -0.12
N MET A 218 18.33 0.52 0.99
CA MET A 218 17.70 -0.74 1.36
C MET A 218 16.93 -0.56 2.67
N LEU A 219 15.61 -0.77 2.65
CA LEU A 219 14.76 -0.65 3.82
C LEU A 219 14.47 -2.02 4.43
N TYR A 220 14.59 -2.13 5.75
CA TYR A 220 14.20 -3.30 6.53
C TYR A 220 13.06 -2.88 7.45
N LEU A 221 11.87 -3.43 7.21
CA LEU A 221 10.66 -3.11 7.94
C LEU A 221 10.29 -4.25 8.88
N ASP A 222 10.29 -3.94 10.17
CA ASP A 222 9.81 -4.81 11.22
C ASP A 222 8.33 -4.55 11.53
N VAL A 223 7.51 -5.59 11.39
CA VAL A 223 6.09 -5.60 11.78
C VAL A 223 5.83 -6.51 12.99
N GLU A 224 6.90 -6.93 13.69
CA GLU A 224 6.80 -7.80 14.86
C GLU A 224 6.08 -7.11 16.02
N ASP A 225 4.91 -7.63 16.39
CA ASP A 225 4.15 -7.18 17.55
C ASP A 225 3.92 -8.34 18.54
N GLY A 226 5.00 -8.82 19.16
CA GLY A 226 4.99 -9.90 20.15
C GLY A 226 4.64 -9.48 21.58
N GLY A 227 4.50 -8.17 21.85
CA GLY A 227 4.21 -7.64 23.17
C GLY A 227 2.84 -8.04 23.72
N ILE A 228 2.71 -8.06 25.05
CA ILE A 228 1.43 -8.27 25.76
C ILE A 228 0.47 -7.13 25.43
N LEU A 229 0.96 -5.89 25.46
CA LEU A 229 0.25 -4.72 24.97
C LEU A 229 0.53 -4.57 23.48
N LYS A 230 -0.50 -4.77 22.65
CA LYS A 230 -0.43 -4.58 21.21
C LYS A 230 -0.33 -3.09 20.90
N GLN A 231 0.64 -2.73 20.06
CA GLN A 231 0.92 -1.34 19.67
C GLN A 231 0.68 -1.21 18.17
N GLU A 232 -0.59 -1.30 17.78
CA GLU A 232 -0.98 -1.32 16.36
C GLU A 232 -0.60 -0.02 15.67
N GLU A 233 -0.75 1.13 16.34
CA GLU A 233 -0.45 2.45 15.76
C GLU A 233 1.03 2.59 15.40
N LEU A 234 1.94 2.02 16.19
CA LEU A 234 3.37 2.06 15.91
C LEU A 234 3.76 1.13 14.74
N VAL A 235 3.07 0.01 14.58
CA VAL A 235 3.26 -0.87 13.41
C VAL A 235 2.73 -0.18 12.14
N GLU A 236 1.56 0.46 12.22
CA GLU A 236 0.99 1.22 11.11
C GLU A 236 1.88 2.40 10.72
N GLU A 237 2.43 3.14 11.67
CA GLU A 237 3.41 4.21 11.38
C GLU A 237 4.68 3.63 10.75
N SER A 238 5.19 2.49 11.23
CA SER A 238 6.36 1.82 10.63
C SER A 238 6.14 1.52 9.14
N ILE A 239 4.96 1.00 8.80
CA ILE A 239 4.56 0.68 7.42
C ILE A 239 4.42 1.97 6.59
N ALA A 240 3.81 3.02 7.16
CA ALA A 240 3.66 4.32 6.51
C ALA A 240 5.02 4.98 6.23
N LEU A 241 5.96 4.92 7.18
CA LEU A 241 7.34 5.39 7.03
C LEU A 241 8.05 4.65 5.89
N ALA A 242 7.98 3.31 5.87
CA ALA A 242 8.60 2.49 4.83
C ALA A 242 8.09 2.86 3.43
N ALA A 243 6.76 2.91 3.25
CA ALA A 243 6.14 3.27 1.98
C ALA A 243 6.53 4.69 1.53
N SER A 244 6.51 5.65 2.45
CA SER A 244 6.83 7.05 2.17
C SER A 244 8.30 7.25 1.78
N LEU A 245 9.22 6.57 2.48
CA LEU A 245 10.65 6.59 2.20
C LEU A 245 10.97 6.00 0.83
N ILE A 246 10.50 4.79 0.53
CA ILE A 246 10.74 4.12 -0.76
C ILE A 246 10.27 4.99 -1.91
N ARG A 247 9.06 5.53 -1.80
CA ARG A 247 8.53 6.42 -2.81
C ARG A 247 9.37 7.69 -2.95
N LYS A 248 9.85 8.27 -1.86
CA LYS A 248 10.67 9.48 -1.88
C LYS A 248 12.02 9.20 -2.54
N CYS A 249 12.69 8.09 -2.19
CA CYS A 249 13.91 7.61 -2.82
C CYS A 249 13.74 7.43 -4.34
N MET A 250 12.71 6.69 -4.78
CA MET A 250 12.47 6.45 -6.21
C MET A 250 12.12 7.73 -6.97
N ARG A 251 11.36 8.66 -6.35
CA ARG A 251 11.09 9.99 -6.93
C ARG A 251 12.34 10.84 -7.10
N GLN A 252 13.37 10.64 -6.27
CA GLN A 252 14.66 11.31 -6.35
C GLN A 252 15.65 10.61 -7.30
N GLY A 253 15.23 9.54 -7.98
CA GLY A 253 16.08 8.80 -8.91
C GLY A 253 16.90 7.69 -8.26
N MET A 254 16.80 7.49 -6.94
CA MET A 254 17.53 6.43 -6.23
C MET A 254 16.91 5.06 -6.51
N GLU A 255 17.73 4.03 -6.53
CA GLU A 255 17.28 2.64 -6.48
C GLU A 255 16.94 2.29 -5.03
N ALA A 256 15.73 1.81 -4.78
CA ALA A 256 15.30 1.43 -3.45
C ALA A 256 14.82 -0.03 -3.43
N GLY A 257 15.05 -0.71 -2.31
CA GLY A 257 14.48 -2.03 -2.01
C GLY A 257 13.79 -2.01 -0.65
N LEU A 258 12.89 -2.95 -0.41
CA LEU A 258 12.26 -3.21 0.88
C LEU A 258 12.49 -4.67 1.26
N LEU A 259 12.63 -4.98 2.54
CA LEU A 259 12.54 -6.32 3.09
C LEU A 259 11.66 -6.23 4.33
N THR A 260 10.73 -7.16 4.50
CA THR A 260 9.82 -7.16 5.64
C THR A 260 9.56 -8.55 6.17
N ASN A 261 9.43 -8.65 7.50
CA ASN A 261 9.07 -9.90 8.17
C ASN A 261 7.55 -10.17 8.17
N ALA A 262 6.77 -9.38 7.44
CA ALA A 262 5.35 -9.60 7.21
C ALA A 262 5.09 -10.93 6.50
N GLN A 263 4.11 -11.69 6.99
CA GLN A 263 3.60 -12.87 6.30
C GLN A 263 2.37 -12.54 5.47
N TYR A 264 2.19 -13.27 4.36
CA TYR A 264 1.10 -13.09 3.41
C TYR A 264 0.46 -14.43 3.06
N ARG A 265 -0.88 -14.46 2.96
CA ARG A 265 -1.62 -15.66 2.52
C ARG A 265 -1.37 -16.00 1.05
N SER A 266 -1.45 -17.29 0.73
CA SER A 266 -1.17 -17.83 -0.62
C SER A 266 -2.06 -17.24 -1.71
N GLU A 267 -3.35 -17.01 -1.43
CA GLU A 267 -4.31 -16.40 -2.36
C GLU A 267 -3.89 -15.00 -2.79
N THR A 268 -3.16 -14.30 -1.92
CA THR A 268 -2.73 -12.92 -2.11
C THR A 268 -1.39 -12.82 -2.83
N LYS A 269 -0.59 -13.89 -2.86
CA LYS A 269 0.73 -13.90 -3.50
C LYS A 269 0.66 -13.73 -5.02
N ALA A 270 -0.40 -14.23 -5.64
CA ALA A 270 -0.65 -14.08 -7.08
C ALA A 270 -0.88 -12.61 -7.49
N ASP A 271 -1.62 -11.84 -6.68
CA ASP A 271 -1.94 -10.43 -6.94
C ASP A 271 -0.73 -9.49 -6.80
N ILE A 272 0.30 -9.93 -6.06
CA ILE A 272 1.54 -9.18 -5.83
C ILE A 272 2.57 -9.44 -6.95
N GLY A 273 2.32 -10.39 -7.85
CA GLY A 273 3.24 -10.74 -8.95
C GLY A 273 4.48 -11.51 -8.48
N ILE A 274 4.37 -12.24 -7.36
CA ILE A 274 5.46 -13.09 -6.85
C ILE A 274 5.53 -14.35 -7.73
N MET A 275 6.58 -14.48 -8.53
CA MET A 275 6.86 -15.72 -9.25
C MET A 275 7.49 -16.74 -8.29
N GLU A 276 6.87 -17.91 -8.14
CA GLU A 276 7.26 -19.01 -7.23
C GLU A 276 8.59 -19.72 -7.61
N GLU A 277 9.52 -19.06 -8.30
CA GLU A 277 10.72 -19.77 -8.78
C GLU A 277 11.81 -20.00 -7.71
N ASN A 278 11.71 -19.40 -6.52
CA ASN A 278 12.59 -19.73 -5.40
C ASN A 278 11.82 -20.33 -4.22
N ARG A 279 11.91 -21.65 -4.11
CA ARG A 279 11.27 -22.52 -3.10
C ARG A 279 11.84 -22.37 -1.68
N GLN A 280 12.70 -21.38 -1.45
CA GLN A 280 13.26 -20.99 -0.16
C GLN A 280 13.14 -19.47 -0.03
N GLU A 281 12.65 -19.02 1.14
CA GLU A 281 12.42 -17.62 1.55
C GLU A 281 11.03 -17.04 1.22
N ASN A 282 10.06 -17.43 2.05
CA ASN A 282 8.80 -16.69 2.31
C ASN A 282 9.08 -15.32 3.00
N VAL A 283 9.96 -14.47 2.45
CA VAL A 283 10.17 -13.07 2.86
C VAL A 283 9.68 -12.23 1.70
N PHE A 284 8.77 -11.29 1.97
CA PHE A 284 8.27 -10.42 0.92
C PHE A 284 9.34 -9.37 0.55
N CYS A 285 9.43 -9.12 -0.76
CA CYS A 285 10.31 -8.22 -1.53
C CYS A 285 11.67 -8.77 -1.95
N GLU A 286 12.01 -8.49 -3.22
CA GLU A 286 13.33 -8.74 -3.78
C GLU A 286 14.40 -8.00 -2.98
N ALA A 287 15.48 -8.72 -2.62
CA ALA A 287 16.73 -8.16 -2.09
C ALA A 287 17.49 -7.30 -3.13
N ALA A 288 16.79 -6.69 -4.08
CA ALA A 288 17.30 -5.90 -5.17
C ALA A 288 16.80 -4.46 -5.04
N CYS A 289 17.70 -3.50 -5.24
CA CYS A 289 17.33 -2.10 -5.34
C CYS A 289 16.99 -1.82 -6.81
N ILE A 290 15.76 -1.39 -7.09
CA ILE A 290 15.28 -1.13 -8.46
C ILE A 290 14.54 0.20 -8.47
N ASN A 291 14.79 1.05 -9.46
CA ASN A 291 13.97 2.24 -9.69
C ASN A 291 12.96 1.97 -10.82
N SER A 292 11.76 1.51 -10.46
CA SER A 292 10.68 1.25 -11.42
C SER A 292 9.32 1.56 -10.80
N LYS A 293 8.45 2.20 -11.58
CA LYS A 293 7.06 2.48 -11.16
C LYS A 293 6.27 1.21 -10.87
N THR A 294 6.52 0.15 -11.64
CA THR A 294 5.86 -1.16 -11.43
C THR A 294 6.30 -1.76 -10.11
N TYR A 295 7.59 -1.71 -9.80
CA TYR A 295 8.16 -2.21 -8.56
C TYR A 295 7.66 -1.43 -7.34
N LEU A 296 7.57 -0.09 -7.42
CA LEU A 296 6.93 0.73 -6.39
C LEU A 296 5.48 0.28 -6.13
N THR A 297 4.71 0.07 -7.20
CA THR A 297 3.31 -0.35 -7.10
C THR A 297 3.17 -1.72 -6.44
N GLN A 298 4.09 -2.65 -6.74
CA GLN A 298 4.13 -3.98 -6.10
C GLN A 298 4.40 -3.86 -4.59
N ILE A 299 5.37 -3.04 -4.19
CA ILE A 299 5.66 -2.76 -2.78
C ILE A 299 4.44 -2.16 -2.08
N GLU A 300 3.83 -1.12 -2.65
CA GLU A 300 2.68 -0.44 -2.03
C GLU A 300 1.46 -1.37 -1.92
N ARG A 301 1.21 -2.21 -2.93
CA ARG A 301 0.15 -3.24 -2.89
C ARG A 301 0.39 -4.25 -1.78
N ALA A 302 1.60 -4.77 -1.67
CA ALA A 302 1.89 -5.73 -0.62
C ALA A 302 1.80 -5.11 0.77
N LEU A 303 2.32 -3.90 0.98
CA LEU A 303 2.14 -3.19 2.24
C LEU A 303 0.65 -2.94 2.56
N ALA A 304 -0.21 -2.72 1.56
CA ALA A 304 -1.67 -2.66 1.76
C ALA A 304 -2.31 -4.01 2.06
N LEU A 305 -1.73 -5.11 1.57
CA LEU A 305 -2.25 -6.46 1.75
C LEU A 305 -1.92 -7.08 3.09
N TYR A 306 -0.84 -6.63 3.74
CA TYR A 306 -0.43 -7.15 5.04
C TYR A 306 -1.54 -6.96 6.09
N ARG A 307 -1.95 -8.07 6.71
CA ARG A 307 -2.90 -8.09 7.83
C ARG A 307 -2.23 -8.66 9.07
N LYS A 308 -2.57 -8.09 10.24
CA LYS A 308 -2.07 -8.56 11.53
C LYS A 308 -2.38 -10.04 11.79
N GLU A 309 -3.52 -10.52 11.29
CA GLU A 309 -3.94 -11.93 11.43
C GLU A 309 -3.04 -12.91 10.68
N ASP A 310 -2.30 -12.43 9.66
CA ASP A 310 -1.41 -13.28 8.89
C ASP A 310 -0.08 -13.54 9.62
N GLY A 311 0.20 -12.77 10.67
CA GLY A 311 1.37 -12.93 11.52
C GLY A 311 2.66 -12.36 10.92
N TRP A 312 3.77 -12.67 11.58
CA TRP A 312 5.10 -12.16 11.22
C TRP A 312 6.15 -13.25 11.49
N LYS A 313 7.32 -13.10 10.90
CA LYS A 313 8.50 -13.93 11.16
C LYS A 313 9.49 -13.22 12.08
N PRO A 314 10.38 -13.95 12.76
CA PRO A 314 11.49 -13.33 13.48
C PRO A 314 12.20 -12.33 12.58
N TYR A 315 12.42 -11.11 13.08
CA TYR A 315 13.02 -10.04 12.29
C TYR A 315 14.43 -10.38 11.78
N GLU A 316 15.13 -11.28 12.46
CA GLU A 316 16.43 -11.82 12.07
C GLU A 316 16.41 -12.45 10.67
N ASP A 317 15.29 -13.10 10.30
CA ASP A 317 15.10 -13.69 8.98
C ASP A 317 15.07 -12.64 7.86
N CYS A 318 14.88 -11.35 8.18
CA CYS A 318 14.94 -10.26 7.21
C CYS A 318 16.34 -9.69 7.05
N LEU A 319 17.23 -9.95 8.01
CA LEU A 319 18.62 -9.50 7.99
C LEU A 319 19.52 -10.50 7.24
N ILE A 320 19.02 -11.05 6.12
CA ILE A 320 19.78 -11.93 5.23
C ILE A 320 20.65 -11.07 4.31
N GLN A 321 21.81 -11.60 3.90
CA GLN A 321 22.74 -10.93 2.98
C GLN A 321 22.03 -10.47 1.71
N THR A 322 21.78 -9.17 1.66
CA THR A 322 21.20 -8.48 0.52
C THR A 322 22.28 -8.30 -0.54
N LYS A 323 21.95 -8.42 -1.83
CA LYS A 323 22.91 -8.21 -2.95
C LYS A 323 23.37 -6.74 -3.09
N ALA A 324 22.91 -5.85 -2.20
CA ALA A 324 23.18 -4.43 -2.22
C ALA A 324 24.35 -4.07 -1.29
N GLU A 325 25.59 -4.33 -1.75
CA GLU A 325 26.81 -3.99 -1.01
C GLU A 325 27.01 -2.46 -0.85
N ASP A 326 26.38 -1.67 -1.72
CA ASP A 326 26.59 -0.22 -1.85
C ASP A 326 25.33 0.59 -1.53
N ALA A 327 24.50 0.09 -0.60
CA ALA A 327 23.27 0.76 -0.19
C ALA A 327 23.37 1.35 1.22
N VAL A 328 22.74 2.51 1.43
CA VAL A 328 22.41 2.95 2.79
C VAL A 328 21.27 2.08 3.31
N MET A 329 21.46 1.49 4.48
CA MET A 329 20.48 0.61 5.10
C MET A 329 19.59 1.40 6.05
N ILE A 330 18.28 1.33 5.89
CA ILE A 330 17.31 1.98 6.79
C ILE A 330 16.53 0.88 7.49
N PHE A 331 16.71 0.77 8.81
CA PHE A 331 15.99 -0.16 9.66
C PHE A 331 14.81 0.58 10.29
N ILE A 332 13.60 0.05 10.13
CA ILE A 332 12.38 0.59 10.72
C ILE A 332 11.84 -0.46 11.67
N SER A 333 11.95 -0.21 12.98
CA SER A 333 11.46 -1.14 13.99
C SER A 333 11.00 -0.38 15.23
N LYS A 334 9.81 -0.74 15.71
CA LYS A 334 9.26 -0.23 16.97
C LYS A 334 9.94 -0.80 18.22
N ASN A 335 10.59 -1.96 18.09
CA ASN A 335 11.14 -2.69 19.22
C ASN A 335 12.59 -2.24 19.47
N ALA A 336 12.77 -1.13 20.17
CA ALA A 336 14.08 -0.56 20.46
C ALA A 336 14.76 -1.22 21.69
N THR A 337 15.09 -2.50 21.56
CA THR A 337 15.77 -3.27 22.61
C THR A 337 17.27 -3.38 22.35
N LEU A 338 18.06 -3.66 23.39
CA LEU A 338 19.50 -3.90 23.28
C LEU A 338 19.81 -5.12 22.37
N GLU A 339 18.96 -6.13 22.39
CA GLU A 339 19.07 -7.28 21.49
C GLU A 339 18.90 -6.83 20.04
N ARG A 340 17.88 -6.03 19.74
CA ARG A 340 17.64 -5.49 18.40
C ARG A 340 18.80 -4.62 17.92
N GLN A 341 19.34 -3.78 18.80
CA GLN A 341 20.52 -2.97 18.51
C GLN A 341 21.71 -3.85 18.10
N LYS A 342 22.06 -4.86 18.92
CA LYS A 342 23.18 -5.76 18.63
C LYS A 342 23.00 -6.49 17.30
N MET A 343 21.78 -6.91 16.98
CA MET A 343 21.48 -7.57 15.71
C MET A 343 21.71 -6.64 14.51
N ILE A 344 21.22 -5.39 14.58
CA ILE A 344 21.41 -4.40 13.53
C ILE A 344 22.89 -4.05 13.36
N GLU A 345 23.61 -3.82 14.46
CA GLU A 345 25.04 -3.50 14.43
C GLU A 345 25.88 -4.67 13.87
N ASN A 346 25.57 -5.91 14.26
CA ASN A 346 26.23 -7.10 13.72
C ASN A 346 25.99 -7.26 12.21
N PHE A 347 24.77 -7.00 11.75
CA PHE A 347 24.42 -7.07 10.33
C PHE A 347 25.07 -5.96 9.49
N LEU A 348 25.11 -4.74 10.04
CA LEU A 348 25.72 -3.59 9.39
C LEU A 348 27.25 -3.73 9.27
N GLY A 349 27.89 -4.34 10.28
CA GLY A 349 29.35 -4.42 10.36
C GLY A 349 29.98 -3.04 10.52
N LYS A 350 31.26 -2.90 10.13
CA LYS A 350 32.01 -1.63 10.25
C LYS A 350 32.04 -0.78 8.98
N GLU A 351 31.69 -1.36 7.84
CA GLU A 351 31.89 -0.74 6.52
C GLU A 351 30.64 -0.10 5.93
N ARG A 352 29.46 -0.46 6.44
CA ARG A 352 28.17 0.01 5.93
C ARG A 352 27.59 1.11 6.81
N TYR A 353 26.81 1.99 6.20
CA TYR A 353 26.11 3.08 6.90
C TYR A 353 24.62 2.74 7.06
N GLY A 354 24.11 2.94 8.26
CA GLY A 354 22.75 2.59 8.64
C GLY A 354 22.00 3.74 9.30
N ILE A 355 20.70 3.79 9.10
CA ILE A 355 19.76 4.64 9.85
C ILE A 355 18.78 3.70 10.55
N TRP A 356 18.58 3.86 11.85
CA TRP A 356 17.55 3.16 12.60
C TRP A 356 16.45 4.13 13.00
N LEU A 357 15.27 3.93 12.43
CA LEU A 357 14.05 4.67 12.73
C LEU A 357 13.19 3.88 13.70
N CYS A 358 12.90 4.47 14.84
CA CYS A 358 11.98 3.92 15.83
C CYS A 358 10.75 4.83 15.97
N PRO A 359 9.55 4.37 15.58
CA PRO A 359 8.32 5.08 15.94
C PRO A 359 8.03 4.88 17.43
N VAL A 360 7.79 5.99 18.13
CA VAL A 360 7.51 6.06 19.56
C VAL A 360 6.27 6.91 19.80
N TYR A 361 5.54 6.64 20.88
CA TYR A 361 4.42 7.51 21.22
C TYR A 361 4.91 8.87 21.70
N ARG A 362 4.13 9.92 21.42
CA ARG A 362 4.45 11.29 21.82
C ARG A 362 4.73 11.39 23.32
N GLY A 363 5.88 11.95 23.69
CA GLY A 363 6.35 12.07 25.07
C GLY A 363 7.19 10.90 25.59
N GLU A 364 7.28 9.79 24.85
CA GLU A 364 8.20 8.69 25.14
C GLU A 364 9.52 8.95 24.40
N GLN A 365 10.55 9.41 25.12
CA GLN A 365 11.89 9.55 24.56
C GLN A 365 12.67 8.25 24.76
N GLN A 366 13.17 7.69 23.68
CA GLN A 366 14.14 6.61 23.70
C GLN A 366 15.49 7.18 23.26
N HIS A 367 16.49 7.07 24.11
CA HIS A 367 17.87 7.36 23.75
C HIS A 367 18.65 6.06 23.74
N ILE A 368 19.21 5.73 22.58
CA ILE A 368 20.04 4.54 22.40
C ILE A 368 21.37 5.01 21.84
N ASP A 369 22.44 4.69 22.56
CA ASP A 369 23.81 4.93 22.11
C ASP A 369 24.17 3.88 21.06
N THR A 370 24.14 4.28 19.79
CA THR A 370 24.46 3.41 18.64
C THR A 370 25.92 3.56 18.18
N ALA A 371 26.42 2.54 17.47
CA ALA A 371 27.71 2.61 16.78
C ALA A 371 27.82 3.84 15.85
N ALA A 372 29.06 4.32 15.61
CA ALA A 372 29.30 5.55 14.84
C ALA A 372 28.76 5.53 13.39
N ASN A 373 28.60 4.34 12.81
CA ASN A 373 28.07 4.12 11.46
C ASN A 373 26.54 3.86 11.45
N LEU A 374 25.87 3.86 12.60
CA LEU A 374 24.44 3.71 12.75
C LEU A 374 23.84 4.96 13.39
N LYS A 375 22.95 5.66 12.68
CA LYS A 375 22.24 6.82 13.22
C LYS A 375 20.86 6.41 13.74
N PHE A 376 20.64 6.51 15.04
CA PHE A 376 19.32 6.34 15.63
C PHE A 376 18.48 7.63 15.51
N MET A 377 17.22 7.50 15.12
CA MET A 377 16.23 8.58 15.07
C MET A 377 14.87 8.07 15.56
N THR A 378 14.15 8.92 16.26
CA THR A 378 12.81 8.64 16.77
C THR A 378 11.76 9.39 15.97
N ARG A 379 10.63 8.74 15.69
CA ARG A 379 9.45 9.36 15.09
C ARG A 379 8.31 9.38 16.08
N GLU A 380 7.84 10.56 16.47
CA GLU A 380 6.70 10.66 17.39
C GLU A 380 5.39 10.35 16.67
N VAL A 381 4.56 9.53 17.32
CA VAL A 381 3.21 9.13 16.88
C VAL A 381 2.20 9.54 17.94
N GLU A 382 1.08 10.13 17.54
CA GLU A 382 -0.01 10.44 18.46
C GLU A 382 -0.74 9.15 18.86
N LYS A 383 -1.06 8.99 20.16
CA LYS A 383 -1.94 7.90 20.61
C LYS A 383 -3.35 8.20 20.10
N GLY A 384 -3.84 7.35 19.20
CA GLY A 384 -5.18 7.45 18.59
C GLY A 384 -6.31 7.09 19.53
#